data_AF-A0A9W7PMB7-F1
#
_entry.id   AF-A0A9W7PMB7-F1
#
_cell.length_a   1.000
_cell.length_b   1.000
_cell.length_c   1.000
_cell.angle_alpha   90.00
_cell.angle_beta   90.00
_cell.angle_gamma   90.00
#
_symmetry.space_group_name_H-M   'P 1'
#
loop_
_entity.id
_entity.type
_entity.pdbx_description
1 polymer ?
#
loop_
_entity_poly.entity_id
_entity_poly.type
_entity_poly.pdbx_seq_one_letter_code
_entity_poly.pdbx_strand_id
1 'polypeptide(L)'
;ASHQKRTVPSAKLTVAEARKKINPDVKVMEERKAVVVNDLHNEVLCYEFVGTLGKDTYQIFINANSGAEEKVKKMQAVEKIYD
;
A
#
# COMPACT_ATOMS: atom_id res chain seq x y z
N ALA A 1 -11.00 20.41 -26.75
CA ALA A 1 -11.04 19.15 -25.98
C ALA A 1 -9.69 18.98 -25.27
N SER A 2 -9.60 19.42 -24.03
CA SER A 2 -8.36 19.37 -23.25
C SER A 2 -8.14 17.95 -22.75
N HIS A 3 -7.50 17.12 -23.58
CA HIS A 3 -6.95 15.83 -23.17
C HIS A 3 -5.71 16.13 -22.32
N GLN A 4 -5.93 16.58 -21.08
CA GLN A 4 -4.89 16.53 -20.07
C GLN A 4 -4.61 15.04 -19.90
N LYS A 5 -3.55 14.54 -20.56
CA LYS A 5 -2.96 13.25 -20.24
C LYS A 5 -2.63 13.35 -18.77
N ARG A 6 -3.55 12.91 -17.90
CA ARG A 6 -3.24 12.63 -16.50
C ARG A 6 -2.10 11.63 -16.62
N THR A 7 -0.89 12.08 -16.36
CA THR A 7 0.27 11.21 -16.24
C THR A 7 0.00 10.41 -14.97
N VAL A 8 -0.81 9.36 -15.09
CA VAL A 8 -1.05 8.43 -13.99
C VAL A 8 0.35 7.93 -13.64
N PRO A 9 0.84 8.17 -12.41
CA PRO A 9 2.18 7.77 -12.03
C PRO A 9 2.33 6.29 -12.38
N SER A 10 3.25 6.02 -13.31
CA SER A 10 3.38 4.70 -13.91
C SER A 10 3.97 3.76 -12.88
N ALA A 11 3.17 2.82 -12.38
CA ALA A 11 3.68 1.74 -11.54
C ALA A 11 4.83 1.06 -12.28
N LYS A 12 6.06 1.15 -11.78
CA LYS A 12 7.18 0.37 -12.31
C LYS A 12 7.07 -1.09 -11.91
N LEU A 13 6.42 -1.36 -10.78
CA LEU A 13 6.22 -2.68 -10.22
C LEU A 13 4.77 -3.12 -10.38
N THR A 14 4.60 -4.42 -10.60
CA THR A 14 3.27 -5.03 -10.54
C THR A 14 2.89 -5.32 -9.09
N VAL A 15 1.61 -5.56 -8.84
CA VAL A 15 1.15 -5.94 -7.49
C VAL A 15 1.82 -7.24 -7.01
N ALA A 16 2.08 -8.18 -7.92
CA ALA A 16 2.79 -9.42 -7.61
C ALA A 16 4.26 -9.18 -7.22
N GLU A 17 4.94 -8.26 -7.91
CA GLU A 17 6.32 -7.85 -7.56
C GLU A 17 6.36 -7.15 -6.20
N ALA A 18 5.39 -6.28 -5.93
CA ALA A 18 5.24 -5.61 -4.63
C ALA A 18 4.92 -6.62 -3.51
N ARG A 19 4.09 -7.62 -3.77
CA ARG A 19 3.78 -8.68 -2.81
C ARG A 19 5.00 -9.51 -2.43
N LYS A 20 5.93 -9.76 -3.37
CA LYS A 20 7.20 -10.45 -3.07
C LYS A 20 8.13 -9.65 -2.14
N LYS A 21 7.94 -8.33 -2.02
CA LYS A 21 8.70 -7.49 -1.08
C LYS A 21 8.22 -7.63 0.36
N ILE A 22 6.97 -8.04 0.54
CA ILE A 22 6.40 -8.28 1.86
C ILE A 22 7.02 -9.54 2.45
N ASN A 23 7.21 -9.52 3.77
CA ASN A 23 7.69 -10.69 4.50
C ASN A 23 6.78 -11.92 4.21
N PRO A 24 7.33 -13.06 3.76
CA PRO A 24 6.57 -14.26 3.45
C PRO A 24 5.79 -14.84 4.65
N ASP A 25 6.18 -14.53 5.89
CA ASP A 25 5.42 -14.90 7.09
C ASP A 25 4.08 -14.14 7.21
N VAL A 26 3.95 -12.97 6.55
CA VAL A 26 2.70 -12.21 6.56
C VAL A 26 1.72 -12.85 5.60
N LYS A 27 0.60 -13.33 6.14
CA LYS A 27 -0.49 -13.87 5.35
C LYS A 27 -1.34 -12.73 4.79
N VAL A 28 -0.96 -12.25 3.60
CA VAL A 28 -1.72 -11.24 2.84
C VAL A 28 -3.14 -11.76 2.58
N MET A 29 -4.14 -11.03 3.05
CA MET A 29 -5.56 -11.31 2.89
C MET A 29 -6.21 -10.40 1.85
N GLU A 30 -5.72 -9.17 1.74
CA GLU A 30 -6.24 -8.17 0.81
C GLU A 30 -5.09 -7.42 0.16
N GLU A 31 -5.24 -7.12 -1.14
CA GLU A 31 -4.32 -6.30 -1.91
C GLU A 31 -5.11 -5.25 -2.68
N ARG A 32 -4.73 -3.98 -2.54
CA ARG A 32 -5.37 -2.84 -3.19
C ARG A 32 -4.33 -1.86 -3.71
N LYS A 33 -4.73 -1.08 -4.71
CA LYS A 33 -3.93 0.02 -5.23
C LYS A 33 -4.39 1.31 -4.57
N ALA A 34 -3.47 2.02 -3.94
CA ALA A 34 -3.71 3.27 -3.23
C ALA A 34 -2.83 4.38 -3.82
N VAL A 35 -3.30 5.62 -3.78
CA VAL A 35 -2.47 6.78 -4.07
C VAL A 35 -2.24 7.50 -2.75
N VAL A 36 -0.98 7.68 -2.40
CA VAL A 36 -0.56 8.35 -1.17
C VAL A 36 0.15 9.64 -1.56
N VAL A 37 -0.07 10.71 -0.82
CA VAL A 37 0.69 11.95 -1.01
C VAL A 37 1.93 11.86 -0.13
N ASN A 38 3.12 11.95 -0.72
CA ASN A 38 4.37 11.98 0.03
C ASN A 38 4.63 13.37 0.65
N ASP A 39 5.68 13.50 1.47
CA ASP A 39 6.04 14.77 2.12
C ASP A 39 6.33 15.92 1.13
N LEU A 40 6.68 15.58 -0.11
CA LEU A 40 6.90 16.53 -1.20
C LEU A 40 5.59 16.94 -1.90
N HIS A 41 4.42 16.63 -1.34
CA HIS A 41 3.10 16.88 -1.93
C HIS A 41 2.90 16.23 -3.31
N ASN A 42 3.65 15.16 -3.60
CA ASN A 42 3.49 14.40 -4.84
C ASN A 42 2.62 13.18 -4.59
N GLU A 43 1.65 12.97 -5.48
CA GLU A 43 0.85 11.75 -5.53
C GLU A 43 1.71 10.57 -6.00
N VAL A 44 2.03 9.68 -5.07
CA VAL A 44 2.75 8.43 -5.35
C VAL A 44 1.77 7.27 -5.35
N LEU A 45 1.93 6.40 -6.35
CA LEU A 45 1.18 5.16 -6.44
C LEU A 45 1.79 4.13 -5.50
N CYS A 46 0.98 3.56 -4.61
CA CYS A 46 1.36 2.52 -3.68
C CYS A 46 0.40 1.32 -3.79
N TYR A 47 0.88 0.17 -3.38
CA TYR A 47 0.09 -1.03 -3.17
C TYR A 47 -0.11 -1.23 -1.67
N GLU A 48 -1.37 -1.19 -1.25
CA GLU A 48 -1.79 -1.53 0.09
C GLU A 48 -1.98 -3.04 0.17
N PHE A 49 -1.36 -3.64 1.18
CA PHE A 49 -1.52 -5.04 1.51
C PHE A 49 -1.96 -5.16 2.95
N VAL A 50 -3.12 -5.75 3.17
CA VAL A 50 -3.60 -6.09 4.50
C VAL A 50 -3.35 -7.57 4.71
N GLY A 51 -2.55 -7.89 5.72
CA GLY A 51 -2.22 -9.26 6.05
C GLY A 51 -2.16 -9.48 7.54
N THR A 52 -2.19 -10.73 7.95
CA THR A 52 -2.04 -11.12 9.35
C THR A 52 -0.68 -11.78 9.56
N LEU A 53 0.00 -11.40 10.63
CA LEU A 53 1.24 -12.03 11.08
C LEU A 53 1.02 -12.52 12.50
N GLY A 54 0.87 -13.85 12.65
CA GLY A 54 0.47 -14.46 13.90
C GLY A 54 -0.96 -14.09 14.30
N LYS A 55 -1.11 -13.29 15.37
CA LYS A 55 -2.41 -12.82 15.90
C LYS A 55 -2.70 -11.35 15.58
N ASP A 56 -1.77 -10.69 14.92
CA ASP A 56 -1.83 -9.26 14.67
C ASP A 56 -2.09 -9.01 13.18
N THR A 57 -2.91 -8.00 12.88
CA THR A 57 -3.16 -7.55 11.51
C THR A 57 -2.24 -6.38 11.19
N TYR A 58 -1.64 -6.39 10.00
CA TYR A 58 -0.75 -5.36 9.50
C TYR A 58 -1.26 -4.85 8.16
N GLN A 59 -1.15 -3.54 7.96
CA GLN A 59 -1.44 -2.83 6.73
C GLN A 59 -0.11 -2.25 6.23
N ILE A 60 0.36 -2.79 5.11
CA ILE A 60 1.66 -2.51 4.52
C ILE A 60 1.45 -1.77 3.22
N PHE A 61 2.10 -0.63 3.06
CA PHE A 61 2.07 0.18 1.85
C PHE A 61 3.41 0.04 1.14
N ILE A 62 3.41 -0.58 -0.04
CA ILE A 62 4.59 -0.73 -0.88
C ILE A 62 4.53 0.29 -2.01
N ASN A 63 5.57 1.10 -2.17
CA ASN A 63 5.64 2.07 -3.26
C ASN A 63 5.70 1.34 -4.61
N ALA A 64 4.78 1.64 -5.52
CA ALA A 64 4.66 0.97 -6.82
C ALA A 64 5.78 1.36 -7.82
N ASN A 65 6.60 2.37 -7.50
CA ASN A 65 7.75 2.79 -8.31
C ASN A 65 9.06 2.19 -7.83
N SER A 66 9.33 2.25 -6.52
CA SER A 66 10.60 1.80 -5.93
C SER A 66 10.53 0.38 -5.35
N GLY A 67 9.35 -0.07 -4.93
CA GLY A 67 9.16 -1.33 -4.22
C GLY A 67 9.62 -1.28 -2.77
N ALA A 68 9.88 -0.08 -2.27
CA ALA A 68 10.17 0.15 -0.87
C ALA A 68 8.88 0.13 -0.05
N GLU A 69 8.98 -0.34 1.19
CA GLU A 69 7.92 -0.18 2.19
C GLU A 69 7.81 1.30 2.56
N GLU A 70 6.76 1.95 2.10
CA GLU A 70 6.48 3.36 2.39
C GLU A 70 5.95 3.51 3.82
N LYS A 71 5.11 2.56 4.25
CA LYS A 71 4.46 2.60 5.55
C LYS A 71 4.00 1.22 5.98
N VAL A 72 4.25 0.87 7.24
CA VAL A 72 3.70 -0.33 7.87
C VAL A 72 2.93 0.09 9.10
N LYS A 73 1.65 -0.26 9.15
CA LYS A 73 0.77 0.03 10.27
C LYS A 73 0.25 -1.27 10.85
N LYS A 74 0.51 -1.49 12.14
CA LYS A 74 -0.18 -2.54 12.89
C LYS A 74 -1.62 -2.08 13.10
N MET A 75 -2.57 -2.81 12.55
CA MET A 75 -3.98 -2.66 12.88
C MET A 75 -4.21 -3.31 14.22
N GLN A 76 -4.19 -2.51 15.29
CA GLN A 76 -4.88 -2.89 16.50
C GLN A 76 -6.36 -3.00 16.14
N ALA A 77 -6.98 -4.14 16.40
CA ALA A 77 -8.42 -4.30 16.23
C ALA A 77 -9.07 -3.10 16.90
N VAL A 78 -9.67 -2.22 16.10
CA VAL A 78 -10.32 -1.02 16.60
C VAL A 78 -11.43 -1.52 17.50
N GLU A 79 -11.21 -1.46 18.81
CA GLU A 79 -12.32 -1.34 19.74
C GLU A 79 -13.15 -0.18 19.21
N LYS A 80 -14.34 -0.51 18.72
CA LYS A 80 -15.32 0.42 18.18
C LYS A 80 -15.45 1.61 19.13
N ILE A 81 -14.98 2.77 18.74
CA ILE A 81 -15.43 4.03 19.34
C ILE A 81 -15.85 4.93 18.19
N TYR A 82 -17.07 4.71 17.73
CA TYR A 82 -17.90 5.79 17.22
C TYR A 82 -18.99 5.92 18.29
N ASP A 83 -18.87 6.96 19.13
CA ASP A 83 -19.94 7.49 19.99
C ASP A 83 -20.97 8.23 19.12
#